data_AF-A0A534QZP0-F1
#
_entry.id   AF-A0A534QZP0-F1
#
_cell.length_a   1.000
_cell.length_b   1.000
_cell.length_c   1.000
_cell.angle_alpha   90.00
_cell.angle_beta   90.00
_cell.angle_gamma   90.00
#
_symmetry.space_group_name_H-M   'P 1'
#
loop_
_entity.id
_entity.type
_entity.pdbx_description
1 polymer ?
#
loop_
_entity_poly.entity_id
_entity_poly.type
_entity_poly.pdbx_seq_one_letter_code
_entity_poly.pdbx_strand_id
1 'polypeptide(L)'
;MKATAPAGGTCAGRPCWSPRPNGFRYDDRQLTPTGTSSLDLQAGDAGAARIKMGGKGDHLTMSSLPVQSLRVTVQLLDSDGTCWGSSFSSAQQNDTGRFKALSD
;
A
#
# COMPACT_ATOMS: atom_id res chain seq x y z
N MET A 1 2.90 -11.81 0.79
CA MET A 1 3.51 -10.54 1.25
C MET A 1 2.48 -9.73 2.01
N LYS A 2 2.84 -9.10 3.13
CA LYS A 2 1.96 -8.21 3.91
C LYS A 2 2.75 -7.01 4.37
N ALA A 3 2.14 -5.83 4.30
CA ALA A 3 2.65 -4.61 4.89
C ALA A 3 1.55 -4.01 5.80
N THR A 4 1.93 -3.34 6.88
CA THR A 4 1.02 -2.79 7.89
C THR A 4 1.25 -1.29 8.07
N ALA A 5 0.18 -0.59 8.44
CA ALA A 5 0.20 0.79 8.91
C ALA A 5 -0.59 0.83 10.23
N PRO A 6 0.08 0.68 11.39
CA PRO A 6 -0.59 0.64 12.69
C PRO A 6 -1.41 1.93 12.91
N ALA A 7 -2.63 1.81 13.47
CA ALA A 7 -3.55 2.94 13.63
C ALA A 7 -3.02 4.06 14.56
N GLY A 8 -2.05 3.76 15.42
CA GLY A 8 -1.40 4.71 16.30
C GLY A 8 0.12 4.52 16.34
N GLY A 9 0.80 5.41 17.06
CA GLY A 9 2.25 5.37 17.24
C GLY A 9 2.96 6.65 16.78
N THR A 10 4.26 6.66 16.98
CA THR A 10 5.14 7.79 16.65
C THR A 10 6.18 7.34 15.64
N CYS A 11 6.19 8.00 14.48
CA CYS A 11 7.11 7.73 13.38
C CYS A 11 8.07 8.91 13.25
N ALA A 12 9.35 8.70 13.59
CA ALA A 12 10.36 9.76 13.60
C ALA A 12 9.98 11.01 14.43
N GLY A 13 9.45 10.79 15.64
CA GLY A 13 9.13 11.86 16.61
C GLY A 13 7.80 12.59 16.39
N ARG A 14 6.96 12.15 15.45
CA ARG A 14 5.61 12.68 15.19
C ARG A 14 4.57 11.57 15.11
N PRO A 15 3.26 11.85 15.30
CA PRO A 15 2.22 10.87 15.02
C PRO A 15 2.40 10.27 13.62
N CYS A 16 2.36 8.93 13.52
CA CYS A 16 2.50 8.25 12.22
C CYS A 16 1.37 8.63 11.26
N TRP A 17 0.18 8.87 11.80
CA TRP A 17 -0.99 9.35 11.08
C TRP A 17 -1.20 10.84 11.26
N SER A 18 -1.57 11.49 10.17
CA SER A 18 -1.94 12.90 10.14
C SER A 18 -3.25 13.08 9.36
N PRO A 19 -4.20 13.89 9.86
CA PRO A 19 -5.39 14.21 9.10
C PRO A 19 -5.04 15.08 7.89
N ARG A 20 -5.83 14.94 6.84
CA ARG A 20 -5.82 15.76 5.62
C ARG A 20 -7.25 16.27 5.39
N PRO A 21 -7.44 17.37 4.63
CA PRO A 21 -8.78 17.94 4.40
C PRO A 21 -9.84 16.93 3.94
N ASN A 22 -9.44 15.91 3.16
CA ASN A 22 -10.32 14.86 2.65
C ASN A 22 -9.83 13.45 3.00
N GLY A 23 -9.15 13.25 4.13
CA GLY A 23 -8.75 11.91 4.56
C GLY A 23 -7.56 11.89 5.50
N PHE A 24 -6.67 10.91 5.33
CA PHE A 24 -5.59 10.64 6.26
C PHE A 24 -4.31 10.24 5.53
N ARG A 25 -3.17 10.60 6.12
CA ARG A 25 -1.86 10.15 5.65
C ARG A 25 -1.08 9.48 6.75
N TYR A 26 -0.64 8.26 6.49
CA TYR A 26 0.42 7.57 7.20
C TYR A 26 1.77 7.90 6.58
N ASP A 27 2.77 8.21 7.40
CA ASP A 27 4.15 8.45 6.96
C ASP A 27 5.12 7.87 7.97
N ASP A 28 5.82 6.80 7.56
CA ASP A 28 6.88 6.19 8.38
C ASP A 28 8.21 6.19 7.63
N ARG A 29 9.14 6.99 8.13
CA ARG A 29 10.51 7.08 7.62
C ARG A 29 11.41 5.98 8.17
N GLN A 30 11.02 5.35 9.28
CA GLN A 30 11.76 4.26 9.91
C GLN A 30 11.45 2.92 9.23
N LEU A 31 10.40 2.85 8.40
CA LEU A 31 10.03 1.67 7.61
C LEU A 31 9.74 0.45 8.50
N THR A 32 9.15 0.69 9.66
CA THR A 32 8.84 -0.32 10.68
C THR A 32 7.32 -0.47 10.86
N PRO A 33 6.82 -1.69 11.16
CA PRO A 33 7.56 -2.95 11.26
C PRO A 33 7.75 -3.65 9.91
N THR A 34 7.00 -3.30 8.86
CA THR A 34 6.95 -4.08 7.60
C THR A 34 7.27 -3.27 6.34
N GLY A 35 8.07 -2.21 6.47
CA GLY A 35 8.54 -1.45 5.30
C GLY A 35 7.52 -0.52 4.65
N THR A 36 6.34 -0.31 5.24
CA THR A 36 5.38 0.69 4.75
C THR A 36 5.97 2.08 4.94
N SER A 37 6.23 2.79 3.83
CA SER A 37 6.76 4.16 3.91
C SER A 37 5.65 5.19 3.98
N SER A 38 4.53 4.92 3.31
CA SER A 38 3.40 5.85 3.27
C SER A 38 2.09 5.18 2.86
N LEU A 39 0.98 5.70 3.38
CA LEU A 39 -0.36 5.37 2.94
C LEU A 39 -1.20 6.65 2.90
N ASP A 40 -1.69 7.02 1.73
CA ASP A 40 -2.65 8.10 1.55
C ASP A 40 -4.04 7.53 1.33
N LEU A 41 -4.96 7.90 2.21
CA LEU A 41 -6.39 7.61 2.11
C LEU A 41 -7.10 8.92 1.79
N GLN A 42 -7.79 8.96 0.66
CA GLN A 42 -8.57 10.11 0.20
C GLN A 42 -10.00 9.68 -0.03
N ALA A 43 -10.91 10.30 0.72
CA ALA A 43 -12.33 10.21 0.49
C ALA A 43 -12.72 11.02 -0.76
N GLY A 44 -13.76 10.55 -1.42
CA GLY A 44 -14.38 11.19 -2.57
C GLY A 44 -15.68 10.46 -2.91
N ASP A 45 -16.46 11.07 -3.79
CA ASP A 45 -17.65 10.44 -4.35
C ASP A 45 -17.31 9.15 -5.11
N ALA A 46 -18.34 8.43 -5.58
CA ALA A 46 -18.16 7.22 -6.36
C ALA A 46 -17.19 7.46 -7.55
N GLY A 47 -16.09 6.71 -7.59
CA GLY A 47 -15.03 6.85 -8.60
C GLY A 47 -13.97 7.93 -8.31
N ALA A 48 -14.14 8.75 -7.27
CA ALA A 48 -13.18 9.79 -6.87
C ALA A 48 -12.38 9.42 -5.61
N ALA A 49 -12.81 8.42 -4.84
CA ALA A 49 -12.06 7.89 -3.70
C ALA A 49 -10.73 7.26 -4.16
N ARG A 50 -9.67 7.44 -3.37
CA ARG A 50 -8.31 6.99 -3.73
C ARG A 50 -7.55 6.44 -2.54
N ILE A 51 -6.87 5.33 -2.80
CA ILE A 51 -5.89 4.72 -1.89
C ILE A 51 -4.55 4.69 -2.61
N LYS A 52 -3.50 5.23 -1.97
CA LYS A 52 -2.12 5.15 -2.50
C LYS A 52 -1.18 4.66 -1.41
N MET A 53 -0.61 3.48 -1.61
CA MET A 53 0.39 2.89 -0.72
C MET A 53 1.78 2.98 -1.35
N GLY A 54 2.79 3.20 -0.50
CA GLY A 54 4.20 3.02 -0.84
C GLY A 54 4.89 2.24 0.27
N GLY A 55 5.80 1.34 -0.12
CA GLY A 55 6.68 0.63 0.79
C GLY A 55 8.06 0.45 0.18
N LYS A 56 9.07 0.27 1.03
CA LYS A 56 10.46 0.03 0.63
C LYS A 56 11.28 -0.51 1.80
N GLY A 57 12.54 -0.87 1.49
CA GLY A 57 13.53 -1.29 2.47
C GLY A 57 13.37 -2.75 2.89
N ASP A 58 14.28 -3.20 3.74
CA ASP A 58 14.47 -4.62 4.04
C ASP A 58 13.32 -5.24 4.82
N HIS A 59 12.54 -4.42 5.53
CA HIS A 59 11.33 -4.86 6.24
C HIS A 59 10.15 -5.10 5.30
N LEU A 60 10.20 -4.67 4.03
CA LEU A 60 9.15 -4.95 3.07
C LEU A 60 9.39 -6.31 2.40
N THR A 61 8.61 -7.30 2.81
CA THR A 61 8.61 -8.60 2.13
C THR A 61 7.95 -8.47 0.75
N MET A 62 8.72 -8.65 -0.32
CA MET A 62 8.23 -8.67 -1.70
C MET A 62 8.49 -10.04 -2.34
N SER A 63 7.59 -10.46 -3.23
CA SER A 63 7.87 -11.59 -4.11
C SER A 63 9.00 -11.25 -5.07
N SER A 64 9.80 -12.24 -5.45
CA SER A 64 10.83 -12.08 -6.48
C SER A 64 10.21 -11.66 -7.81
N LEU A 65 10.96 -10.85 -8.56
CA LEU A 65 10.65 -10.46 -9.92
C LEU A 65 11.46 -11.30 -10.93
N PRO A 66 10.93 -11.58 -12.14
CA PRO A 66 9.57 -11.28 -12.59
C PRO A 66 8.52 -12.12 -11.86
N VAL A 67 7.28 -11.62 -11.82
CA VAL A 67 6.14 -12.34 -11.23
C VAL A 67 5.82 -13.55 -12.10
N GLN A 68 5.91 -14.75 -11.51
CA GLN A 68 5.75 -16.03 -12.21
C GLN A 68 4.29 -16.35 -12.55
N SER A 69 3.36 -16.05 -11.63
CA SER A 69 1.92 -16.24 -11.83
C SER A 69 1.24 -14.89 -11.99
N LEU A 70 0.83 -14.58 -13.22
CA LEU A 70 -0.04 -13.43 -13.49
C LEU A 70 -1.44 -13.70 -12.88
N ARG A 71 -2.16 -12.63 -12.51
CA ARG A 71 -3.20 -12.53 -11.46
C ARG A 71 -2.62 -12.18 -10.09
N VAL A 72 -2.11 -10.96 -10.00
CA VAL A 72 -1.74 -10.34 -8.72
C VAL A 72 -3.00 -9.74 -8.09
N THR A 73 -3.22 -9.99 -6.81
CA THR A 73 -4.30 -9.39 -6.04
C THR A 73 -3.71 -8.41 -5.03
N VAL A 74 -4.20 -7.19 -5.02
CA VAL A 74 -3.81 -6.16 -4.04
C VAL A 74 -5.01 -5.87 -3.16
N GLN A 75 -4.82 -5.93 -1.84
CA GLN A 75 -5.88 -5.70 -0.87
C GLN A 75 -5.40 -4.77 0.25
N LEU A 76 -6.28 -3.87 0.67
CA LEU A 76 -6.19 -3.13 1.91
C LEU A 76 -7.31 -3.63 2.84
N LEU A 77 -6.92 -4.08 4.02
CA LEU A 77 -7.83 -4.51 5.07
C LEU A 77 -7.70 -3.55 6.24
N ASP A 78 -8.81 -3.03 6.74
CA ASP A 78 -8.84 -2.34 8.03
C ASP A 78 -9.00 -3.34 9.19
N SER A 79 -8.92 -2.84 10.42
CA SER A 79 -9.10 -3.65 11.63
C SER A 79 -10.54 -4.07 11.87
N ASP A 80 -11.50 -3.40 11.23
CA ASP A 80 -12.93 -3.58 11.44
C ASP A 80 -13.53 -4.61 10.45
N GLY A 81 -12.70 -5.09 9.50
CA GLY A 81 -13.04 -6.14 8.55
C GLY A 81 -13.38 -5.62 7.16
N THR A 82 -13.32 -4.31 6.92
CA THR A 82 -13.50 -3.76 5.57
C THR A 82 -12.30 -4.13 4.71
N CYS A 83 -12.58 -4.67 3.53
CA CYS A 83 -11.56 -5.07 2.57
C CYS A 83 -11.79 -4.37 1.23
N TRP A 84 -10.85 -3.52 0.84
CA TRP A 84 -10.76 -2.98 -0.52
C TRP A 84 -9.72 -3.75 -1.29
N GLY A 85 -9.96 -4.02 -2.57
CA GLY A 85 -8.95 -4.69 -3.38
C GLY A 85 -9.21 -4.65 -4.87
N SER A 86 -8.19 -5.04 -5.62
CA SER A 86 -8.24 -5.11 -7.08
C SER A 86 -7.38 -6.28 -7.56
N SER A 87 -7.78 -6.86 -8.68
CA SER A 87 -7.03 -7.91 -9.37
C SER A 87 -6.33 -7.34 -10.61
N PHE A 88 -5.19 -7.92 -10.93
CA PHE A 88 -4.33 -7.51 -12.03
C PHE A 88 -3.95 -8.76 -12.83
N SER A 89 -4.72 -9.07 -13.86
CA SER A 89 -4.54 -10.25 -14.70
C SER A 89 -3.52 -10.05 -15.83
N SER A 90 -3.24 -8.79 -16.20
CA SER A 90 -2.29 -8.43 -17.25
C SER A 90 -1.20 -7.47 -16.75
N ALA A 91 0.03 -7.68 -17.18
CA ALA A 91 1.15 -6.80 -16.86
C ALA A 91 1.48 -5.89 -18.05
N GLN A 92 1.62 -4.59 -17.81
CA GLN A 92 2.22 -3.65 -18.76
C GLN A 92 3.74 -3.83 -18.83
N GLN A 93 4.35 -4.29 -17.73
CA GLN A 93 5.77 -4.61 -17.62
C GLN A 93 5.97 -5.68 -16.55
N ASN A 94 6.79 -6.69 -16.84
CA ASN A 94 7.16 -7.74 -15.90
C ASN A 94 8.57 -8.27 -16.24
N ASP A 95 9.58 -7.69 -15.61
CA ASP A 95 10.99 -8.05 -15.78
C ASP A 95 11.67 -8.23 -14.41
N THR A 96 12.98 -8.50 -14.37
CA THR A 96 13.75 -8.75 -13.15
C THR A 96 13.81 -7.56 -12.18
N GLY A 97 13.51 -6.34 -12.63
CA GLY A 97 13.57 -5.12 -11.83
C GLY A 97 12.22 -4.42 -11.63
N ARG A 98 11.18 -4.79 -12.38
CA ARG A 98 9.89 -4.10 -12.34
C ARG A 98 8.69 -4.96 -12.73
N PHE A 99 7.63 -4.85 -11.92
CA PHE A 99 6.27 -5.22 -12.28
C PHE A 99 5.38 -3.98 -12.32
N LYS A 100 4.62 -3.80 -13.40
CA LYS A 100 3.63 -2.73 -13.56
C LYS A 100 2.39 -3.28 -14.23
N ALA A 101 1.22 -2.99 -13.66
CA ALA A 101 -0.06 -3.43 -14.17
C ALA A 101 -1.15 -2.36 -13.93
N LEU A 102 -2.21 -2.43 -14.71
CA LEU A 102 -3.48 -1.75 -14.43
C LEU A 102 -4.46 -2.80 -13.89
N SER A 103 -5.36 -2.38 -13.01
CA SER A 103 -6.40 -3.28 -12.51
C SER A 103 -7.32 -3.70 -13.65
N ASP A 104 -7.88 -4.91 -13.52
CA ASP A 104 -8.91 -5.43 -14.40
C ASP A 104 -10.18 -4.56 -14.42
#